data_AF-A0A9D6QKH4-F1
#
_entry.id   AF-A0A9D6QKH4-F1
#
_cell.length_a   1.000
_cell.length_b   1.000
_cell.length_c   1.000
_cell.angle_alpha   90.00
_cell.angle_beta   90.00
_cell.angle_gamma   90.00
#
_symmetry.space_group_name_H-M   'P 1'
#
loop_
_entity.id
_entity.type
_entity.pdbx_description
1 polymer ?
#
loop_
_entity_poly.entity_id
_entity_poly.type
_entity_poly.pdbx_seq_one_letter_code
_entity_poly.pdbx_strand_id
1 'polypeptide(L)'
;MRVKVFICPKCQAGVFSRALKDFRTCSCSAMGITGGPEEPHISAGSSLAPKIKIVELNLKASADTLEGDWSSMTDEFGFVPKGDSRIKSSRAIKADELGKYLGTKEETKPERSGDEDEEGEGEEAEEAAAEES
;
A
#
# COMPACT_ATOMS: atom_id res chain seq x y z
N MET A 1 -10.69 19.97 3.85
CA MET A 1 -10.56 18.95 2.79
C MET A 1 -11.12 17.61 3.26
N ARG A 2 -11.48 16.71 2.35
CA ARG A 2 -11.91 15.35 2.68
C ARG A 2 -10.73 14.40 2.55
N VAL A 3 -10.48 13.58 3.57
CA VAL A 3 -9.42 12.56 3.55
C VAL A 3 -9.99 11.19 3.88
N LYS A 4 -9.38 10.15 3.31
CA LYS A 4 -9.71 8.76 3.62
C LYS A 4 -8.88 8.29 4.80
N VAL A 5 -9.55 7.90 5.87
CA VAL A 5 -8.92 7.34 7.07
C VAL A 5 -9.24 5.87 7.16
N PHE A 6 -8.23 5.07 7.45
CA PHE A 6 -8.36 3.62 7.49
C PHE A 6 -8.24 3.17 8.94
N ILE A 7 -9.26 2.45 9.38
CA ILE A 7 -9.40 2.02 10.76
C ILE A 7 -8.82 0.62 10.91
N CYS A 8 -7.83 0.50 11.79
CA CYS A 8 -7.20 -0.78 12.10
C CYS A 8 -8.20 -1.71 12.81
N PRO A 9 -8.41 -2.95 12.32
CA PRO A 9 -9.30 -3.89 13.00
C PRO A 9 -8.76 -4.34 14.37
N LYS A 10 -7.44 -4.30 14.59
CA LYS A 10 -6.81 -4.71 15.85
C LYS A 10 -6.88 -3.63 16.93
N CYS A 11 -6.26 -2.47 16.69
CA CYS A 11 -6.19 -1.41 17.70
C CYS A 11 -7.34 -0.39 17.61
N GLN A 12 -8.17 -0.45 16.56
CA GLN A 12 -9.27 0.49 16.31
C GLN A 12 -8.82 1.96 16.16
N ALA A 13 -7.52 2.21 15.95
CA ALA A 13 -7.00 3.52 15.59
C ALA A 13 -7.17 3.76 14.09
N GLY A 14 -7.46 5.01 13.73
CA GLY A 14 -7.47 5.48 12.36
C GLY A 14 -6.12 6.05 11.96
N VAL A 15 -5.68 5.75 10.74
CA VAL A 15 -4.46 6.34 10.16
C VAL A 15 -4.74 6.81 8.73
N PHE A 16 -4.04 7.86 8.30
CA PHE A 16 -4.02 8.33 6.93
C PHE A 16 -2.69 9.02 6.62
N SER A 17 -2.38 9.18 5.33
CA SER A 17 -1.16 9.84 4.86
C SER A 17 -1.40 11.34 4.67
N ARG A 18 -0.51 12.18 5.18
CA ARG A 18 -0.62 13.65 5.11
C ARG A 18 -0.01 14.23 3.84
N ALA A 19 1.05 13.60 3.33
CA ALA A 19 1.77 13.98 2.12
C ALA A 19 2.12 12.74 1.28
N LEU A 20 2.53 12.92 0.02
CA LEU A 20 2.87 11.83 -0.90
C LEU A 20 3.94 10.88 -0.33
N LYS A 21 4.93 11.44 0.38
CA LYS A 21 6.05 10.70 1.00
C LYS A 21 5.83 10.41 2.49
N ASP A 22 4.63 10.65 3.02
CA ASP A 22 4.32 10.34 4.42
C ASP A 22 4.05 8.84 4.54
N PHE A 23 4.85 8.16 5.36
CA PHE A 23 4.64 6.75 5.72
C PHE A 23 4.14 6.70 7.16
N ARG A 24 2.94 6.15 7.37
CA ARG A 24 2.31 6.07 8.68
C ARG A 24 1.88 4.67 9.02
N THR A 25 2.02 4.30 10.29
CA THR A 25 1.55 3.03 10.83
C THR A 25 0.56 3.27 11.97
N CYS A 26 -0.39 2.36 12.14
CA CYS A 26 -1.27 2.38 13.32
C CYS A 26 -0.47 2.03 14.59
N SER A 27 -1.01 2.31 15.78
CA SER A 27 -0.30 2.08 17.06
C SER A 27 0.16 0.65 17.32
N CYS A 28 -0.47 -0.35 16.67
CA CYS A 28 -0.08 -1.75 16.79
C CYS A 28 0.78 -2.24 15.61
N SER A 29 1.17 -1.35 14.70
CA SER A 29 1.99 -1.60 13.51
C SER A 29 1.44 -2.68 12.57
N ALA A 30 0.19 -3.10 12.73
CA ALA A 30 -0.42 -4.17 11.93
C ALA A 30 -0.90 -3.70 10.54
N MET A 31 -0.91 -2.39 10.31
CA MET A 31 -1.18 -1.75 9.03
C MET A 31 -0.38 -0.46 8.91
N GLY A 32 -0.03 -0.10 7.69
CA GLY A 32 0.58 1.16 7.31
C GLY A 32 -0.03 1.77 6.05
N ILE A 33 0.21 3.05 5.84
CA ILE A 33 -0.33 3.86 4.74
C ILE A 33 0.75 4.78 4.18
N THR A 34 0.75 4.93 2.85
CA THR A 34 1.56 5.87 2.06
C THR A 34 0.73 6.55 0.98
N GLY A 35 1.33 7.38 0.12
CA GLY A 35 0.70 7.86 -1.12
C GLY A 35 -0.12 9.15 -0.99
N GLY A 36 -0.12 9.76 0.20
CA GLY A 36 -0.80 11.03 0.43
C GLY A 36 -2.30 10.92 0.70
N PRO A 37 -2.96 12.08 0.93
CA PRO A 37 -4.35 12.12 1.36
C PRO A 37 -5.35 11.80 0.24
N GLU A 38 -4.97 11.99 -1.02
CA GLU A 38 -5.82 11.76 -2.20
C GLU A 38 -5.70 10.33 -2.75
N GLU A 39 -4.46 9.83 -2.82
CA GLU A 39 -4.11 8.51 -3.35
C GLU A 39 -3.45 7.61 -2.29
N PRO A 40 -4.15 7.31 -1.18
CA PRO A 40 -3.58 6.51 -0.11
C PRO A 40 -3.38 5.06 -0.56
N HIS A 41 -2.25 4.49 -0.20
CA HIS A 41 -1.90 3.10 -0.44
C HIS A 41 -1.69 2.38 0.89
N ILE A 42 -2.42 1.28 1.11
CA ILE A 42 -2.40 0.53 2.36
C ILE A 42 -1.45 -0.66 2.24
N SER A 43 -0.63 -0.84 3.26
CA SER A 43 0.11 -2.08 3.51
C SER A 43 -0.45 -2.75 4.76
N ALA A 44 -1.00 -3.95 4.61
CA ALA A 44 -1.50 -4.77 5.72
C ALA A 44 -1.40 -6.26 5.36
N GLY A 45 -1.30 -7.12 6.38
CA GLY A 45 -1.34 -8.57 6.16
C GLY A 45 -2.65 -9.04 5.53
N SER A 46 -2.60 -10.08 4.71
CA SER A 46 -3.73 -10.62 3.95
C SER A 46 -4.96 -10.96 4.81
N SER A 47 -4.76 -11.41 6.05
CA SER A 47 -5.83 -11.73 7.00
C SER A 47 -6.50 -10.50 7.63
N LEU A 48 -5.84 -9.34 7.58
CA LEU A 48 -6.33 -8.08 8.15
C LEU A 48 -6.95 -7.17 7.11
N ALA A 49 -6.38 -7.16 5.89
CA ALA A 49 -6.85 -6.38 4.76
C ALA A 49 -8.40 -6.37 4.65
N PRO A 50 -9.11 -7.51 4.52
CA PRO A 50 -10.57 -7.51 4.33
C PRO A 50 -11.37 -6.96 5.53
N LYS A 51 -10.74 -6.74 6.68
CA LYS A 51 -11.39 -6.25 7.91
C LYS A 51 -11.14 -4.76 8.17
N ILE A 52 -10.30 -4.11 7.35
CA ILE A 52 -10.03 -2.68 7.45
C ILE A 52 -11.29 -1.91 7.03
N LYS A 53 -11.66 -0.91 7.84
CA LYS A 53 -12.78 -0.01 7.52
C LYS A 53 -12.23 1.31 6.99
N ILE A 54 -12.89 1.87 5.98
CA ILE A 54 -12.55 3.18 5.43
C ILE A 54 -13.62 4.19 5.87
N VAL A 55 -13.18 5.32 6.38
CA VAL A 55 -14.05 6.44 6.74
C VAL A 55 -13.56 7.72 6.09
N GLU A 56 -14.48 8.58 5.70
CA GLU A 56 -14.16 9.89 5.16
C GLU A 56 -14.23 10.94 6.27
N LEU A 57 -13.09 11.59 6.55
CA LEU A 57 -13.03 12.72 7.48
C LEU A 57 -13.00 14.04 6.73
N ASN A 58 -13.87 14.96 7.15
CA ASN A 58 -13.78 16.35 6.72
C ASN A 58 -12.86 17.11 7.68
N LEU A 59 -11.61 17.32 7.26
CA LEU A 59 -10.62 18.07 8.01
C LEU A 59 -10.74 19.56 7.72
N LYS A 60 -10.68 20.38 8.78
CA LYS A 60 -10.53 21.84 8.68
C LYS A 60 -9.07 22.22 8.39
N ALA A 61 -8.45 21.57 7.42
CA ALA A 61 -7.09 21.79 6.97
C ALA A 61 -7.05 21.83 5.42
N SER A 62 -6.06 22.54 4.88
CA SER A 62 -5.71 22.51 3.45
C SER A 62 -4.67 21.41 3.19
N ALA A 63 -4.46 21.06 1.91
CA ALA A 63 -3.39 20.14 1.52
C ALA A 63 -2.01 20.66 1.97
N ASP A 64 -1.75 21.95 1.76
CA ASP A 64 -0.51 22.62 2.22
C ASP A 64 -0.34 22.52 3.75
N THR A 65 -1.43 22.55 4.51
CA THR A 65 -1.38 22.40 5.98
C THR A 65 -0.95 20.98 6.36
N LEU A 66 -1.45 19.97 5.66
CA LEU A 66 -1.06 18.57 5.92
C LEU A 66 0.39 18.30 5.49
N GLU A 67 0.82 18.86 4.36
CA GLU A 67 2.20 18.78 3.92
C GLU A 67 3.13 19.54 4.86
N GLY A 68 2.70 20.71 5.34
CA GLY A 68 3.33 21.46 6.42
C GLY A 68 3.53 20.61 7.67
N ASP A 69 2.46 20.01 8.21
CA ASP A 69 2.50 19.12 9.38
C ASP A 69 3.42 17.90 9.18
N TRP A 70 3.51 17.37 7.96
CA TRP A 70 4.47 16.32 7.61
C TRP A 70 5.90 16.84 7.60
N SER A 71 6.16 17.94 6.89
CA SER A 71 7.49 18.53 6.74
C SER A 71 8.08 19.04 8.07
N SER A 72 7.23 19.55 8.96
CA SER A 72 7.62 20.02 10.30
C SER A 72 7.68 18.90 11.34
N MET A 73 7.28 17.68 11.00
CA MET A 73 7.16 16.53 11.91
C MET A 73 6.27 16.78 13.14
N THR A 74 5.29 17.69 13.03
CA THR A 74 4.41 18.07 14.16
C THR A 74 3.45 16.94 14.54
N ASP A 75 2.97 16.17 13.56
CA ASP A 75 2.09 15.02 13.74
C ASP A 75 0.72 15.34 14.36
N GLU A 76 0.17 16.51 14.04
CA GLU A 76 -1.17 16.90 14.52
C GLU A 76 -2.28 16.08 13.85
N PHE A 77 -2.08 15.71 12.58
CA PHE A 77 -3.14 15.12 11.76
C PHE A 77 -2.96 13.63 11.49
N GLY A 78 -1.73 13.11 11.39
CA GLY A 78 -1.44 11.80 10.81
C GLY A 78 -1.99 10.59 11.58
N PHE A 79 -2.38 10.80 12.84
CA PHE A 79 -2.89 9.76 13.72
C PHE A 79 -4.25 10.13 14.33
N VAL A 80 -5.19 9.19 14.25
CA VAL A 80 -6.53 9.33 14.83
C VAL A 80 -6.71 8.24 15.90
N PRO A 81 -6.62 8.57 17.20
CA PRO A 81 -6.70 7.58 18.27
C PRO A 81 -8.06 6.87 18.31
N LYS A 82 -8.09 5.69 18.94
CA LYS A 82 -9.33 4.94 19.17
C LYS A 82 -10.32 5.82 19.95
N GLY A 83 -11.55 5.91 19.45
CA GLY A 83 -12.64 6.63 20.12
C GLY A 83 -12.68 8.13 19.83
N ASP A 84 -11.80 8.63 18.96
CA ASP A 84 -11.79 10.02 18.50
C ASP A 84 -13.17 10.41 17.92
N SER A 85 -13.66 11.58 18.34
CA SER A 85 -14.97 12.09 17.94
C SER A 85 -15.06 12.38 16.43
N ARG A 86 -13.93 12.66 15.76
CA ARG A 86 -13.85 12.85 14.31
C ARG A 86 -14.34 11.63 13.54
N ILE A 87 -14.07 10.42 14.04
CA ILE A 87 -14.54 9.18 13.41
C ILE A 87 -16.05 9.02 13.57
N LYS A 88 -16.64 9.48 14.67
CA LYS A 88 -18.09 9.35 14.91
C LYS A 88 -18.93 10.24 13.99
N SER A 89 -18.39 11.39 13.58
CA SER A 89 -19.01 12.31 12.62
C SER A 89 -18.65 12.02 11.16
N SER A 90 -17.95 10.91 10.91
CA SER A 90 -17.47 10.53 9.58
C SER A 90 -18.54 9.82 8.74
N ARG A 91 -18.38 9.88 7.42
CA ARG A 91 -19.15 9.06 6.50
C ARG A 91 -18.43 7.74 6.29
N ALA A 92 -19.09 6.62 6.58
CA ALA A 92 -18.57 5.31 6.23
C ALA A 92 -18.55 5.14 4.71
N ILE A 93 -17.41 4.72 4.16
CA ILE A 93 -17.28 4.31 2.77
C ILE A 93 -17.47 2.79 2.74
N LYS A 94 -18.05 2.26 1.65
CA LYS A 94 -18.26 0.83 1.53
C LYS A 94 -16.92 0.09 1.44
N ALA A 95 -16.88 -1.09 2.05
CA ALA A 95 -15.67 -1.89 2.10
C ALA A 95 -15.27 -2.50 0.73
N ASP A 96 -16.18 -2.55 -0.25
CA ASP A 96 -15.88 -3.09 -1.60
C ASP A 96 -14.86 -2.26 -2.38
N GLU A 97 -14.65 -0.99 -2.00
CA GLU A 97 -13.65 -0.13 -2.64
C GLU A 97 -12.22 -0.36 -2.12
N LEU A 98 -12.05 -1.21 -1.10
CA LEU A 98 -10.77 -1.44 -0.46
C LEU A 98 -9.73 -2.03 -1.42
N GLY A 99 -10.15 -2.83 -2.41
CA GLY A 99 -9.27 -3.44 -3.41
C GLY A 99 -8.46 -2.41 -4.21
N LYS A 100 -8.98 -1.21 -4.40
CA LYS A 100 -8.28 -0.11 -5.11
C LYS A 100 -7.10 0.46 -4.31
N TYR A 101 -7.10 0.27 -2.99
CA TYR A 101 -6.12 0.87 -2.07
C TYR A 101 -5.15 -0.14 -1.46
N LEU A 102 -5.47 -1.43 -1.54
CA LEU A 102 -4.57 -2.48 -1.12
C LEU A 102 -3.51 -2.67 -2.19
N GLY A 103 -2.24 -2.54 -1.81
CA GLY A 103 -1.09 -2.81 -2.68
C GLY A 103 -0.91 -4.25 -3.16
N THR A 104 -1.94 -5.07 -3.01
CA THR A 104 -2.01 -6.35 -3.70
C THR A 104 -2.29 -6.03 -5.15
N LYS A 105 -1.24 -6.03 -5.98
CA LYS A 105 -1.38 -6.25 -7.42
C LYS A 105 -2.44 -7.36 -7.59
N GLU A 106 -3.60 -7.05 -8.14
CA GLU A 106 -4.29 -8.06 -8.92
C GLU A 106 -3.24 -8.50 -9.95
N GLU A 107 -2.80 -9.73 -9.83
CA GLU A 107 -1.92 -10.36 -10.79
C GLU A 107 -2.64 -10.30 -12.14
N THR A 108 -2.26 -9.34 -12.97
CA THR A 108 -2.50 -9.44 -14.41
C THR A 108 -1.74 -10.69 -14.84
N LYS A 109 -2.49 -11.78 -14.98
CA LYS A 109 -2.06 -13.09 -15.45
C LYS A 109 -1.06 -12.92 -16.61
N PRO A 110 0.14 -13.55 -16.56
CA PRO A 110 1.02 -13.56 -17.72
C PRO A 110 0.33 -14.35 -18.83
N GLU A 111 0.04 -13.69 -19.95
CA GLU A 111 -0.29 -14.40 -21.18
C GLU A 111 0.98 -15.11 -21.66
N ARG A 112 0.98 -16.41 -21.40
CA ARG A 112 1.99 -17.36 -21.83
C ARG A 112 1.60 -17.80 -23.25
N SER A 113 2.11 -17.12 -24.27
CA SER A 113 2.40 -17.74 -25.58
C SER A 113 3.81 -18.34 -25.44
N GLY A 114 4.04 -19.64 -25.49
CA GLY A 114 3.32 -20.67 -26.23
C GLY A 114 3.83 -20.74 -27.66
N ASP A 115 5.15 -20.77 -27.85
CA ASP A 115 5.78 -21.16 -29.11
C ASP A 115 6.87 -22.17 -28.77
N GLU A 116 6.50 -23.44 -28.96
CA GLU A 116 7.38 -24.59 -29.07
C GLU A 116 8.01 -24.52 -30.46
N ASP A 117 9.34 -24.44 -30.56
CA ASP A 117 10.05 -24.87 -31.77
C ASP A 117 11.25 -25.71 -31.32
N GLU A 118 11.07 -27.00 -31.53
CA GLU A 118 12.00 -28.11 -31.40
C GLU A 118 12.77 -28.28 -32.73
N GLU A 119 13.94 -28.93 -32.64
CA GLU A 119 14.78 -29.44 -33.75
C GLU A 119 15.64 -28.40 -34.50
N GLY A 120 16.94 -28.61 -34.77
CA GLY A 120 17.79 -29.78 -34.60
C GLY A 120 19.18 -29.54 -35.23
N GLU A 121 20.14 -30.34 -34.75
CA GLU A 121 21.29 -30.94 -35.47
C GLU A 121 22.47 -30.10 -36.02
N GLY A 122 23.65 -30.72 -35.88
CA GLY A 122 24.98 -30.31 -36.36
C GLY A 122 26.06 -30.53 -35.28
N GLU A 123 26.55 -31.76 -35.05
CA GLU A 123 27.76 -32.36 -35.71
C GLU A 123 28.95 -31.38 -35.77
N GLU A 124 30.19 -31.69 -35.44
CA GLU A 124 30.90 -32.87 -34.93
C GLU A 124 32.36 -32.41 -34.68
N ALA A 125 33.08 -33.13 -33.81
CA ALA A 125 34.55 -33.35 -33.83
C ALA A 125 35.49 -32.12 -33.68
N GLU A 126 36.72 -32.18 -33.15
CA GLU A 126 37.65 -33.27 -32.82
C GLU A 126 38.77 -32.65 -31.93
N GLU A 127 39.39 -33.48 -31.08
CA GLU A 127 40.83 -33.59 -30.79
C GLU A 127 41.72 -32.33 -30.53
N ALA A 128 42.74 -32.34 -29.69
CA ALA A 128 43.43 -33.35 -28.88
C ALA A 128 44.34 -32.60 -27.87
N ALA A 129 44.86 -33.34 -26.88
CA ALA A 129 46.24 -33.38 -26.35
C ALA A 129 47.07 -32.06 -26.29
N ALA A 130 47.99 -31.82 -25.36
CA ALA A 130 48.57 -32.43 -24.18
C ALA A 130 49.74 -31.48 -23.81
N GLU A 131 50.27 -31.59 -22.59
CA GLU A 131 51.67 -31.23 -22.24
C GLU A 131 52.04 -29.71 -22.26
N GLU A 132 52.86 -29.13 -21.38
CA GLU A 132 53.83 -29.62 -20.39
C GLU A 132 53.89 -28.67 -19.18
N SER A 133 54.26 -29.27 -18.03
CA SER A 133 55.22 -28.83 -17.00
C SER A 133 55.20 -27.39 -16.45
#